data_AF-A0A2J8LHQ2-F1
#
_entry.id   AF-A0A2J8LHQ2-F1
#
_cell.length_a   1.000
_cell.length_b   1.000
_cell.length_c   1.000
_cell.angle_alpha   90.00
_cell.angle_beta   90.00
_cell.angle_gamma   90.00
#
_symmetry.space_group_name_H-M   'P 1'
#
loop_
_entity.id
_entity.type
_entity.pdbx_description
1 polymer ?
#
loop_
_entity_poly.entity_id
_entity_poly.type
_entity_poly.pdbx_seq_one_letter_code
_entity_poly.pdbx_strand_id
1 'polypeptide(L)'
;MEILGAVILGFGVWILADKSSFISVLQTSSSSLRMGAYVFIGVGAVTMLMGFLGCIGAVNEVRCLLGLYFAFLLLILIAQVTAGALFYFNMGKLKQEMGGIVTELIRDYNSSREDSLQDAWDYVQAQVKCCGWVSFYNWTHNAELMNRPEVTYPCSC
;
A
#
# COMPACT_ATOMS: atom_id res chain seq x y z
N MET A 1 18.49 -14.43 -17.83
CA MET A 1 18.37 -13.40 -16.78
C MET A 1 18.41 -11.98 -17.34
N GLU A 2 19.09 -11.72 -18.45
CA GLU A 2 19.19 -10.37 -19.05
C GLU A 2 17.84 -9.76 -19.47
N ILE A 3 16.94 -10.57 -20.03
CA ILE A 3 15.62 -10.10 -20.47
C ILE A 3 14.76 -9.66 -19.28
N LEU A 4 14.79 -10.42 -18.18
CA LEU A 4 14.04 -10.10 -16.96
C LEU A 4 14.59 -8.81 -16.31
N GLY A 5 15.92 -8.66 -16.28
CA GLY A 5 16.58 -7.45 -15.80
C GLY A 5 16.24 -6.21 -16.64
N ALA A 6 16.27 -6.33 -17.97
CA ALA A 6 15.91 -5.23 -18.87
C ALA A 6 14.44 -4.82 -18.74
N VAL A 7 13.52 -5.78 -18.59
CA VAL A 7 12.10 -5.51 -18.34
C VAL A 7 11.89 -4.81 -16.99
N ILE A 8 12.55 -5.28 -15.93
CA ILE A 8 12.46 -4.65 -14.59
C ILE A 8 13.05 -3.23 -14.60
N LEU A 9 14.18 -3.02 -15.27
CA LEU A 9 14.78 -1.69 -15.43
C LEU A 9 13.88 -0.76 -16.24
N GLY A 10 13.32 -1.23 -17.35
CA GLY A 10 12.38 -0.46 -18.17
C GLY A 10 11.14 -0.05 -17.39
N PHE A 11 10.59 -0.97 -16.59
CA PHE A 11 9.45 -0.70 -15.72
C PHE A 11 9.80 0.31 -14.62
N GLY A 12 10.99 0.20 -14.01
CA GLY A 12 11.47 1.16 -13.00
C GLY A 12 11.70 2.57 -13.56
N VAL A 13 12.25 2.68 -14.77
CA VAL A 13 12.43 3.97 -15.46
C VAL A 13 11.08 4.57 -15.86
N TRP A 14 10.14 3.76 -16.34
CA TRP A 14 8.77 4.20 -16.62
C TRP A 14 8.11 4.81 -15.37
N ILE A 15 8.20 4.13 -14.22
CA ILE A 15 7.69 4.63 -12.94
C ILE A 15 8.40 5.93 -12.50
N LEU A 16 9.72 6.03 -12.71
CA LEU A 16 10.48 7.25 -12.39
C LEU A 16 10.11 8.44 -13.27
N ALA A 17 9.74 8.19 -14.53
CA ALA A 17 9.26 9.23 -15.44
C ALA A 17 7.84 9.68 -15.08
N ASP A 18 6.99 8.72 -14.69
CA ASP A 18 5.60 8.98 -14.28
C ASP A 18 5.50 9.62 -12.88
N LYS A 19 6.61 9.70 -12.14
CA LYS A 19 6.69 10.28 -10.79
C LYS A 19 6.10 11.69 -10.72
N SER A 20 6.16 12.48 -11.78
CA SER A 20 5.56 13.83 -11.83
C SER A 20 4.02 13.78 -11.79
N SER A 21 3.42 12.92 -12.61
CA SER A 21 1.98 12.63 -12.61
C SER A 21 1.54 11.99 -11.30
N PHE A 22 2.29 10.99 -10.82
CA PHE A 22 1.99 10.27 -9.59
C PHE A 22 2.08 11.16 -8.34
N ILE A 23 3.10 12.03 -8.24
CA ILE A 23 3.24 12.99 -7.13
C ILE A 23 2.14 14.05 -7.17
N SER A 24 1.71 14.51 -8.35
CA SER A 24 0.62 15.50 -8.47
C SER A 24 -0.73 14.95 -8.00
N VAL A 25 -1.02 13.67 -8.29
CA VAL A 25 -2.20 12.97 -7.78
C VAL A 25 -2.10 12.76 -6.27
N LEU A 26 -0.92 12.36 -5.76
CA LEU A 26 -0.66 12.19 -4.33
C LEU A 26 -0.71 13.49 -3.52
N GLN A 27 -0.44 14.65 -4.13
CA GLN A 27 -0.58 15.95 -3.47
C GLN A 27 -2.04 16.34 -3.24
N THR A 28 -2.97 15.81 -4.04
CA THR A 28 -4.42 16.01 -3.86
C THR A 28 -5.00 15.10 -2.77
N SER A 29 -4.29 14.02 -2.40
CA SER A 29 -4.69 13.05 -1.39
C SER A 29 -4.41 13.50 0.05
N SER A 30 -5.07 12.85 1.01
CA SER A 30 -4.93 13.14 2.45
C SER A 30 -3.48 13.05 2.97
N SER A 31 -3.16 13.81 4.02
CA SER A 31 -1.81 13.94 4.58
C SER A 31 -1.17 12.61 4.97
N SER A 32 -1.96 11.67 5.50
CA SER A 32 -1.51 10.34 5.90
C SER A 32 -1.16 9.44 4.72
N LEU A 33 -1.98 9.44 3.66
CA LEU A 33 -1.69 8.69 2.42
C LEU A 33 -0.43 9.21 1.74
N ARG A 34 -0.27 10.53 1.69
CA ARG A 34 0.91 11.19 1.13
C ARG A 34 2.19 10.75 1.84
N MET A 35 2.15 10.66 3.17
CA MET A 35 3.31 10.21 3.95
C MET A 35 3.65 8.74 3.66
N GLY A 36 2.66 7.87 3.63
CA GLY A 36 2.86 6.45 3.30
C GLY A 36 3.43 6.25 1.90
N ALA A 37 2.92 6.97 0.91
CA ALA A 37 3.41 6.90 -0.46
C ALA A 37 4.86 7.33 -0.61
N TYR A 38 5.29 8.42 0.06
CA TYR A 38 6.70 8.84 0.04
C TYR A 38 7.63 7.78 0.64
N VAL A 39 7.21 7.10 1.70
CA VAL A 39 7.96 5.99 2.29
C VAL A 39 8.09 4.83 1.29
N PHE A 40 6.98 4.42 0.65
CA PHE A 40 7.02 3.36 -0.36
C PHE A 40 7.91 3.70 -1.57
N ILE A 41 7.84 4.94 -2.06
CA ILE A 41 8.71 5.42 -3.15
C ILE A 41 10.18 5.37 -2.72
N GLY A 42 10.50 5.80 -1.50
CA GLY A 42 11.87 5.76 -0.97
C GLY A 42 12.40 4.34 -0.87
N VAL A 43 11.62 3.43 -0.30
CA VAL A 43 11.97 2.00 -0.19
C VAL A 43 12.18 1.40 -1.57
N GLY A 44 11.26 1.62 -2.52
CA GLY A 44 11.36 1.10 -3.88
C GLY A 44 12.61 1.59 -4.63
N ALA A 45 12.97 2.87 -4.48
CA ALA A 45 14.18 3.42 -5.09
C ALA A 45 15.46 2.78 -4.53
N VAL A 46 15.54 2.59 -3.20
CA VAL A 46 16.68 1.93 -2.55
C VAL A 46 16.79 0.47 -3.00
N THR A 47 15.67 -0.26 -3.07
CA THR A 47 15.65 -1.65 -3.54
C THR A 47 16.11 -1.75 -5.00
N MET A 48 15.71 -0.82 -5.87
CA MET A 48 16.15 -0.79 -7.27
C MET A 48 17.67 -0.56 -7.39
N LEU A 49 18.21 0.38 -6.61
CA LEU A 49 19.66 0.63 -6.57
C LEU A 49 20.44 -0.59 -6.08
N MET A 50 19.96 -1.26 -5.03
CA MET A 50 20.58 -2.49 -4.53
C MET A 50 20.56 -3.63 -5.55
N GLY A 51 19.47 -3.75 -6.33
CA GLY A 51 19.38 -4.72 -7.43
C GLY A 51 20.42 -4.48 -8.54
N PHE A 52 20.64 -3.21 -8.90
CA PHE A 52 21.65 -2.82 -9.89
C PHE A 52 23.08 -3.12 -9.38
N LEU A 53 23.36 -2.80 -8.11
CA LEU A 53 24.64 -3.14 -7.47
C LEU A 53 24.86 -4.65 -7.40
N GLY A 54 23.81 -5.45 -7.14
CA GLY A 54 23.89 -6.91 -7.18
C GLY A 54 24.27 -7.44 -8.56
N CYS A 55 23.66 -6.91 -9.63
CA CYS A 55 23.97 -7.31 -11.01
C CYS A 55 25.41 -6.92 -11.41
N ILE A 56 25.85 -5.69 -11.10
CA ILE A 56 27.23 -5.24 -11.36
C ILE A 56 28.23 -6.04 -10.54
N GLY A 57 27.93 -6.30 -9.26
CA GLY A 57 28.79 -7.06 -8.36
C GLY A 57 29.02 -8.50 -8.84
N ALA A 58 28.01 -9.12 -9.42
CA ALA A 58 28.12 -10.45 -10.03
C ALA A 58 28.93 -10.45 -11.32
N VAL A 59 28.78 -9.43 -12.18
CA VAL A 59 29.48 -9.34 -13.47
C VAL A 59 30.96 -8.95 -13.30
N ASN A 60 31.28 -8.04 -12.37
CA ASN A 60 32.65 -7.53 -12.20
C ASN A 60 33.48 -8.29 -11.15
N GLU A 61 32.99 -9.43 -10.63
CA GLU A 61 33.67 -10.27 -9.62
C GLU A 61 34.16 -9.50 -8.37
N VAL A 62 33.55 -8.35 -8.08
CA VAL A 62 33.95 -7.46 -6.97
C VAL A 62 33.40 -8.03 -5.67
N ARG A 63 34.22 -8.86 -5.00
CA ARG A 63 33.87 -9.55 -3.73
C ARG A 63 33.33 -8.61 -2.65
N CYS A 64 33.80 -7.36 -2.60
CA CYS A 64 33.32 -6.35 -1.66
C CYS A 64 31.86 -5.94 -1.91
N LEU A 65 31.47 -5.72 -3.17
CA LEU A 65 30.09 -5.37 -3.55
C LEU A 65 29.12 -6.53 -3.26
N LEU A 66 29.57 -7.75 -3.53
CA LEU A 66 28.78 -8.96 -3.26
C LEU A 66 28.60 -9.19 -1.75
N GLY A 67 29.64 -8.92 -0.95
CA GLY A 67 29.58 -8.98 0.52
C GLY A 67 28.61 -7.96 1.11
N LEU A 68 28.62 -6.71 0.63
CA LEU A 68 27.64 -5.69 1.02
C LEU A 68 26.21 -6.10 0.66
N TYR A 69 26.00 -6.59 -0.55
CA TYR A 69 24.68 -7.08 -1.00
C TYR A 69 24.17 -8.21 -0.08
N PHE A 70 25.01 -9.19 0.24
CA PHE A 70 24.66 -10.28 1.14
C PHE A 70 24.32 -9.79 2.56
N ALA A 71 25.11 -8.85 3.10
CA ALA A 71 24.85 -8.25 4.41
C ALA A 71 23.49 -7.51 4.43
N PHE A 72 23.17 -6.74 3.39
CA PHE A 72 21.86 -6.08 3.26
C PHE A 72 20.71 -7.09 3.17
N LEU A 73 20.86 -8.17 2.39
CA LEU A 73 19.86 -9.22 2.33
C LEU A 73 19.63 -9.89 3.69
N LEU A 74 20.70 -10.18 4.44
CA LEU A 74 20.58 -10.71 5.80
C LEU A 74 19.84 -9.76 6.73
N LEU A 75 20.15 -8.45 6.68
CA LEU A 75 19.45 -7.45 7.49
C LEU A 75 17.96 -7.36 7.13
N ILE A 76 17.62 -7.40 5.84
CA ILE A 76 16.23 -7.43 5.38
C ILE A 76 15.53 -8.69 5.87
N LEU A 77 16.19 -9.85 5.82
CA LEU A 77 15.62 -11.12 6.28
C LEU A 77 15.34 -11.09 7.79
N ILE A 78 16.27 -10.57 8.59
CA ILE A 78 16.06 -10.39 10.03
C ILE A 78 14.86 -9.45 10.26
N ALA A 79 14.82 -8.30 9.57
CA ALA A 79 13.71 -7.35 9.68
C ALA A 79 12.36 -7.96 9.29
N GLN A 80 12.30 -8.77 8.23
CA GLN A 80 11.10 -9.47 7.81
C GLN A 80 10.63 -10.50 8.83
N VAL A 81 11.56 -11.28 9.41
CA VAL A 81 11.23 -12.24 10.48
C VAL A 81 10.71 -11.50 11.72
N THR A 82 11.36 -10.40 12.11
CA THR A 82 10.89 -9.57 13.24
C THR A 82 9.52 -8.97 12.96
N ALA A 83 9.31 -8.37 11.79
CA ALA A 83 8.02 -7.80 11.40
C ALA A 83 6.92 -8.87 11.35
N GLY A 84 7.21 -10.05 10.79
CA GLY A 84 6.28 -11.18 10.74
C GLY A 84 5.93 -11.70 12.14
N ALA A 85 6.90 -11.81 13.03
CA ALA A 85 6.66 -12.18 14.43
C ALA A 85 5.81 -11.13 15.16
N LEU A 86 6.13 -9.84 15.01
CA LEU A 86 5.33 -8.75 15.58
C LEU A 86 3.90 -8.75 15.05
N PHE A 87 3.71 -8.95 13.74
CA PHE A 87 2.40 -9.06 13.12
C PHE A 87 1.61 -10.23 13.68
N TYR A 88 2.25 -11.40 13.80
CA TYR A 88 1.60 -12.60 14.35
C TYR A 88 1.14 -12.38 15.80
N PHE A 89 2.01 -11.87 16.67
CA PHE A 89 1.67 -11.64 18.07
C PHE A 89 0.65 -10.51 18.28
N ASN A 90 0.70 -9.47 17.44
CA ASN A 90 -0.19 -8.31 17.56
C ASN A 90 -1.37 -8.34 16.59
N MET A 91 -1.64 -9.48 15.93
CA MET A 91 -2.67 -9.55 14.89
C MET A 91 -4.04 -9.12 15.43
N GLY A 92 -4.39 -9.51 16.66
CA GLY A 92 -5.65 -9.10 17.29
C GLY A 92 -5.77 -7.59 17.44
N LYS A 93 -4.72 -6.93 17.95
CA LYS A 93 -4.67 -5.48 18.09
C LYS A 93 -4.72 -4.78 16.72
N LEU A 94 -3.95 -5.26 15.75
CA LEU A 94 -3.99 -4.76 14.37
C LEU A 94 -5.39 -4.87 13.76
N LYS A 95 -6.10 -5.99 13.93
CA LYS A 95 -7.49 -6.13 13.45
C LYS A 95 -8.43 -5.12 14.11
N GLN A 96 -8.25 -4.85 15.41
CA GLN A 96 -9.08 -3.90 16.13
C GLN A 96 -8.83 -2.46 15.66
N GLU A 97 -7.57 -2.06 15.54
CA GLU A 97 -7.17 -0.74 15.02
C GLU A 97 -7.70 -0.53 13.60
N MET A 98 -7.50 -1.52 12.72
CA MET A 98 -8.00 -1.46 11.34
C MET A 98 -9.53 -1.40 11.29
N GLY A 99 -10.23 -2.14 12.15
CA GLY A 99 -11.67 -2.07 12.27
C GLY A 99 -12.16 -0.68 12.72
N GLY A 100 -11.42 -0.02 13.63
CA GLY A 100 -11.68 1.35 14.03
C GLY A 100 -11.55 2.33 12.86
N ILE A 101 -10.45 2.25 12.11
CA ILE A 101 -10.20 3.07 10.92
C ILE A 101 -11.30 2.90 9.87
N VAL A 102 -11.67 1.65 9.58
CA VAL A 102 -12.74 1.35 8.61
C VAL A 102 -14.09 1.85 9.10
N THR A 103 -14.38 1.72 10.39
CA THR A 103 -15.64 2.21 10.96
C THR A 103 -15.73 3.74 10.89
N GLU A 104 -14.62 4.44 11.14
CA GLU A 104 -14.54 5.88 10.98
C GLU A 104 -14.69 6.30 9.52
N LEU A 105 -14.03 5.59 8.59
CA LEU A 105 -14.19 5.81 7.15
C LEU A 105 -15.65 5.63 6.71
N ILE A 106 -16.34 4.57 7.18
CA ILE A 106 -17.76 4.34 6.90
C ILE A 106 -18.63 5.44 7.51
N ARG A 107 -18.32 5.92 8.73
CA ARG A 107 -19.07 6.98 9.41
C ARG A 107 -19.02 8.31 8.65
N ASP A 108 -17.85 8.65 8.10
CA ASP A 108 -17.63 9.89 7.35
C ASP A 108 -17.81 9.73 5.82
N TYR A 109 -18.19 8.54 5.36
CA TYR A 109 -18.42 8.24 3.95
C TYR A 109 -19.53 9.13 3.37
N ASN A 110 -19.26 9.76 2.23
CA ASN A 110 -20.20 10.62 1.54
C ASN A 110 -20.07 10.42 0.04
N SER A 111 -21.07 9.77 -0.56
CA SER A 111 -21.11 9.46 -2.00
C SER A 111 -21.05 10.69 -2.92
N SER A 112 -21.26 11.90 -2.40
CA SER A 112 -21.21 13.14 -3.17
C SER A 112 -19.83 13.82 -3.12
N ARG A 113 -18.91 13.32 -2.29
CA ARG A 113 -17.57 13.85 -2.11
C ARG A 113 -16.58 12.89 -2.76
N GLU A 114 -15.79 13.40 -3.70
CA GLU A 114 -14.63 12.66 -4.20
C GLU A 114 -13.58 12.54 -3.11
N ASP A 115 -13.32 11.31 -2.65
CA ASP A 115 -12.29 10.99 -1.68
C ASP A 115 -11.62 9.68 -2.08
N SER A 116 -10.32 9.74 -2.34
CA SER A 116 -9.51 8.59 -2.74
C SER A 116 -9.54 7.43 -1.73
N LEU A 117 -9.79 7.69 -0.44
CA LEU A 117 -9.95 6.64 0.57
C LEU A 117 -11.29 5.91 0.43
N GLN A 118 -12.35 6.62 0.06
CA GLN A 118 -13.66 6.03 -0.20
C GLN A 118 -13.61 5.17 -1.46
N ASP A 119 -12.99 5.67 -2.54
CA ASP A 119 -12.80 4.90 -3.78
C ASP A 119 -12.00 3.63 -3.55
N ALA A 120 -10.92 3.73 -2.76
CA ALA A 120 -10.11 2.57 -2.40
C ALA A 120 -10.92 1.54 -1.58
N TRP A 121 -11.77 2.00 -0.67
CA TRP A 121 -12.63 1.13 0.14
C TRP A 121 -13.74 0.47 -0.68
N ASP A 122 -14.33 1.20 -1.61
CA ASP A 122 -15.32 0.68 -2.55
C ASP A 122 -14.69 -0.36 -3.50
N TYR A 123 -13.47 -0.10 -3.96
CA TYR A 123 -12.69 -1.08 -4.72
C TYR A 123 -12.42 -2.35 -3.91
N VAL A 124 -11.99 -2.23 -2.65
CA VAL A 124 -11.74 -3.38 -1.78
C VAL A 124 -13.01 -4.22 -1.64
N GLN A 125 -14.13 -3.61 -1.29
CA GLN A 125 -15.42 -4.31 -1.15
C GLN A 125 -15.84 -5.02 -2.44
N ALA A 126 -15.73 -4.34 -3.59
CA ALA A 126 -16.10 -4.91 -4.88
C ALA A 126 -15.21 -6.09 -5.30
N GLN A 127 -13.92 -6.04 -4.97
CA GLN A 127 -12.94 -7.10 -5.30
C GLN A 127 -13.05 -8.30 -4.38
N VAL A 128 -13.18 -8.08 -3.07
CA VAL A 128 -13.22 -9.17 -2.08
C VAL A 128 -14.65 -9.63 -1.76
N LYS A 129 -15.64 -9.06 -2.45
CA LYS A 129 -17.08 -9.37 -2.31
C LYS A 129 -17.55 -9.32 -0.85
N CYS A 130 -17.12 -8.29 -0.12
CA CYS A 130 -17.55 -8.03 1.24
C CYS A 130 -18.35 -6.72 1.31
N CYS A 131 -19.07 -6.53 2.42
CA CYS A 131 -19.81 -5.30 2.68
C CYS A 131 -19.63 -4.89 4.14
N GLY A 132 -18.98 -3.76 4.38
CA GLY A 132 -18.58 -3.32 5.73
C GLY A 132 -17.37 -4.06 6.29
N TRP A 133 -17.05 -3.84 7.57
CA TRP A 133 -15.91 -4.48 8.23
C TRP A 133 -16.23 -5.91 8.68
N VAL A 134 -17.34 -6.09 9.40
CA VAL A 134 -17.84 -7.40 9.87
C VAL A 134 -19.11 -7.79 9.13
N SER A 135 -19.98 -6.82 8.85
CA SER A 135 -21.28 -7.01 8.21
C SER A 135 -21.76 -5.72 7.57
N PHE A 136 -22.72 -5.83 6.66
CA PHE A 136 -23.40 -4.68 6.04
C PHE A 136 -24.02 -3.74 7.09
N TYR A 137 -24.33 -4.25 8.29
CA TYR A 137 -24.81 -3.45 9.42
C TYR A 137 -23.84 -2.33 9.82
N ASN A 138 -22.54 -2.44 9.51
CA ASN A 138 -21.61 -1.33 9.78
C ASN A 138 -22.03 -0.02 9.09
N TRP A 139 -22.67 -0.09 7.91
CA TRP A 139 -23.17 1.07 7.17
C TRP A 139 -24.31 1.81 7.87
N THR A 140 -25.01 1.21 8.83
CA THR A 140 -26.07 1.90 9.59
C THR A 140 -25.53 2.95 10.55
N HIS A 141 -24.21 2.97 10.79
CA HIS A 141 -23.55 3.99 11.60
C HIS A 141 -23.29 5.29 10.83
N ASN A 142 -23.53 5.29 9.52
CA ASN A 142 -23.44 6.48 8.69
C ASN A 142 -24.77 7.25 8.73
N ALA A 143 -24.79 8.41 9.38
CA ALA A 143 -26.00 9.22 9.53
C ALA A 143 -26.50 9.80 8.20
N GLU A 144 -25.60 10.13 7.27
CA GLU A 144 -25.93 10.67 5.94
C GLU A 144 -26.72 9.65 5.10
N LEU A 145 -26.34 8.37 5.16
CA LEU A 145 -27.04 7.29 4.47
C LEU A 145 -28.37 6.94 5.15
N MET A 146 -28.41 6.94 6.49
CA MET A 146 -29.62 6.58 7.23
C MET A 146 -30.70 7.68 7.22
N ASN A 147 -30.35 8.94 6.96
CA ASN A 147 -31.31 10.04 6.82
C ASN A 147 -31.99 10.09 5.44
N ARG A 148 -31.61 9.22 4.48
CA ARG A 148 -32.23 9.16 3.16
C ARG A 148 -33.65 8.57 3.24
N PRO A 149 -34.58 8.99 2.37
CA PRO A 149 -35.96 8.47 2.34
C PRO A 149 -36.01 6.97 2.04
N GLU A 150 -35.04 6.45 1.28
CA GLU A 150 -34.80 5.02 1.09
C GLU A 150 -33.36 4.70 1.50
N VAL A 151 -33.20 3.71 2.38
CA VAL A 151 -31.88 3.27 2.85
C VAL A 151 -31.20 2.47 1.75
N THR A 152 -30.20 3.08 1.12
CA THR A 152 -29.38 2.46 0.07
C THR A 152 -27.94 2.33 0.52
N TYR A 153 -27.35 1.15 0.36
CA TYR A 153 -25.92 0.92 0.58
C TYR A 153 -25.10 1.28 -0.66
N PRO A 154 -23.78 1.51 -0.53
CA PRO A 154 -22.91 1.77 -1.68
C PRO A 154 -22.89 0.60 -2.66
N CYS A 155 -22.76 0.89 -3.95
CA CYS A 155 -22.77 -0.10 -5.03
C CYS A 155 -21.57 -1.06 -5.02
N SER A 156 -20.58 -0.80 -4.17
CA SER A 156 -19.46 -1.70 -3.92
C SER A 156 -19.85 -2.92 -3.09
N CYS A 157 -20.96 -2.80 -2.34
CA CYS A 157 -21.77 -3.91 -1.87
C CYS A 157 -22.78 -4.30 -2.99
#